data_AF-A0AB37I9P0-F1
#
_entry.id   AF-A0AB37I9P0-F1
#
_cell.length_a   1.000
_cell.length_b   1.000
_cell.length_c   1.000
_cell.angle_alpha   90.00
_cell.angle_beta   90.00
_cell.angle_gamma   90.00
#
_symmetry.space_group_name_H-M   'P 1'
#
loop_
_entity.id
_entity.type
_entity.pdbx_description
1 polymer ?
#
loop_
_entity_poly.entity_id
_entity_poly.type
_entity_poly.pdbx_seq_one_letter_code
_entity_poly.pdbx_strand_id
1 'polypeptide(L)'
;MRIRDRHPGGFLLTGSTDLRRPERTPVYSADGRVWGLEVKATQTPRSEHFTHLKKLRDRIGDRFRGGIVLNMHPRTVRMGPGFWSVPVSALWDH
;
A
#
# COMPACT_ATOMS: atom_id res chain seq x y z
N MET A 1 5.16 12.21 32.94
CA MET A 1 4.68 10.87 32.54
C MET A 1 5.37 10.50 31.23
N ARG A 2 6.35 9.59 31.26
CA ARG A 2 7.09 9.10 30.08
C ARG A 2 6.31 7.94 29.48
N ILE A 3 5.94 8.02 28.21
CA ILE A 3 5.47 6.87 27.43
C ILE A 3 6.63 6.48 26.51
N ARG A 4 7.18 5.28 26.74
CA ARG A 4 8.09 4.58 25.83
C ARG A 4 7.27 3.62 24.96
N ASP A 5 7.70 3.52 23.71
CA ASP A 5 7.39 2.52 22.67
C ASP A 5 5.94 2.32 22.18
N ARG A 6 5.70 2.82 20.96
CA ARG A 6 5.17 2.03 19.83
C ARG A 6 5.77 2.56 18.53
N HIS A 7 6.51 1.72 17.80
CA HIS A 7 6.93 1.99 16.43
C HIS A 7 5.71 1.98 15.49
N PRO A 8 5.38 3.08 14.78
CA PRO A 8 4.40 3.04 13.72
C PRO A 8 5.10 2.63 12.41
N GLY A 9 4.62 1.56 11.78
CA GLY A 9 5.01 1.20 10.41
C GLY A 9 4.57 2.30 9.43
N GLY A 10 5.49 2.78 8.61
CA GLY A 10 5.24 3.80 7.59
C GLY A 10 4.76 3.19 6.27
N PHE A 11 3.87 3.89 5.57
CA PHE A 11 3.28 3.49 4.29
C PHE A 11 3.74 4.41 3.16
N LEU A 12 4.02 3.85 1.97
CA LEU A 12 4.27 4.63 0.75
C LEU A 12 2.97 4.83 -0.02
N LEU A 13 2.45 6.07 -0.01
CA LEU A 13 1.32 6.49 -0.83
C LEU A 13 1.82 6.81 -2.25
N THR A 14 1.66 5.87 -3.18
CA THR A 14 1.85 6.17 -4.61
C THR A 14 0.50 6.49 -5.24
N GLY A 15 0.20 7.79 -5.34
CA GLY A 15 -1.00 8.29 -6.02
C GLY A 15 -0.98 7.89 -7.51
N SER A 16 -1.99 7.15 -7.93
CA SER A 16 -2.25 6.79 -9.32
C SER A 16 -2.74 8.03 -10.09
N THR A 17 -1.83 8.81 -10.66
CA THR A 17 -1.89 9.51 -11.97
C THR A 17 -0.68 10.45 -12.04
N ASP A 18 0.19 10.25 -13.02
CA ASP A 18 1.42 10.99 -13.30
C ASP A 18 2.65 10.67 -12.39
N LEU A 19 3.55 9.85 -12.96
CA LEU A 19 4.85 9.47 -12.40
C LEU A 19 6.01 10.29 -13.01
N ARG A 20 5.76 11.49 -13.56
CA ARG A 20 6.80 12.25 -14.27
C ARG A 20 7.69 13.10 -13.36
N ARG A 21 7.54 13.01 -12.02
CA ARG A 21 8.32 13.85 -11.09
C ARG A 21 9.00 13.03 -9.99
N PRO A 22 10.34 13.12 -9.84
CA PRO A 22 11.10 12.36 -8.85
C PRO A 22 11.10 12.93 -7.42
N GLU A 23 10.46 14.08 -7.13
CA GLU A 23 10.55 14.72 -5.81
C GLU A 23 9.65 14.18 -4.67
N ARG A 24 9.09 12.96 -4.73
CA ARG A 24 8.35 12.40 -3.57
C ARG A 24 9.25 11.57 -2.66
N THR A 25 9.51 12.10 -1.45
CA THR A 25 10.16 11.38 -0.35
C THR A 25 9.39 10.11 -0.02
N PRO A 26 9.95 8.91 -0.27
CA PRO A 26 9.33 7.68 0.18
C PRO A 26 9.27 7.65 1.71
N VAL A 27 8.09 7.39 2.26
CA VAL A 27 7.94 7.15 3.70
C VAL A 27 8.27 5.69 3.97
N TYR A 28 9.35 5.48 4.72
CA TYR A 28 9.80 4.16 5.16
C TYR A 28 9.28 3.86 6.55
N SER A 29 9.10 2.58 6.85
CA SER A 29 9.09 2.13 8.24
C SER A 29 10.47 2.34 8.87
N ALA A 30 10.55 2.36 10.20
CA ALA A 30 11.82 2.54 10.91
C ALA A 30 12.89 1.49 10.52
N ASP A 31 12.48 0.34 10.00
CA ASP A 31 13.35 -0.72 9.48
C ASP A 31 13.68 -0.60 7.98
N GLY A 32 13.33 0.52 7.32
CA GLY A 32 13.58 0.76 5.91
C GLY A 32 12.65 -0.03 4.97
N ARG A 33 11.66 -0.77 5.49
CA ARG A 33 10.68 -1.50 4.68
C ARG A 33 9.53 -0.61 4.24
N VAL A 34 8.90 -1.03 3.13
CA VAL A 34 7.88 -0.26 2.41
C VAL A 34 6.65 -1.13 2.16
N TRP A 35 5.50 -0.61 2.57
CA TRP A 35 4.20 -1.04 2.06
C TRP A 35 3.75 -0.09 0.96
N GLY A 36 3.31 -0.63 -0.17
CA GLY A 36 2.68 0.17 -1.22
C GLY A 36 1.17 0.22 -1.03
N LEU A 37 0.58 1.43 -1.06
CA LEU A 37 -0.87 1.62 -0.97
C LEU A 37 -1.40 2.35 -2.21
N GLU A 38 -2.47 1.81 -2.78
CA GLU A 38 -3.25 2.45 -3.84
C GLU A 38 -4.74 2.47 -3.50
N VAL A 39 -5.48 3.41 -4.09
CA VAL A 39 -6.94 3.50 -3.98
C VAL A 39 -7.55 3.37 -5.37
N LYS A 40 -8.60 2.56 -5.52
CA LYS A 40 -9.34 2.38 -6.78
C LYS A 40 -10.85 2.42 -6.52
N ALA A 41 -11.56 3.25 -7.26
CA ALA A 41 -13.03 3.31 -7.24
C ALA A 41 -13.62 2.14 -8.05
N THR A 42 -13.62 0.95 -7.47
CA THR A 42 -14.14 -0.28 -8.08
C THR A 42 -14.68 -1.21 -7.00
N GLN A 43 -15.72 -1.99 -7.34
CA GLN A 43 -16.25 -3.05 -6.48
C GLN A 43 -15.71 -4.44 -6.85
N THR A 44 -15.02 -4.56 -7.99
CA THR A 44 -14.47 -5.81 -8.50
C THR A 44 -12.96 -5.74 -8.46
N PRO A 45 -12.29 -6.35 -7.45
CA PRO A 45 -10.85 -6.43 -7.42
C PRO A 45 -10.33 -7.22 -8.62
N ARG A 46 -9.31 -6.70 -9.30
CA ARG A 46 -8.65 -7.38 -10.42
C ARG A 46 -7.13 -7.29 -10.28
N SER A 47 -6.43 -8.26 -10.85
CA SER A 47 -4.96 -8.36 -10.78
C SER A 47 -4.23 -7.17 -11.41
N GLU A 48 -4.85 -6.50 -12.38
CA GLU A 48 -4.32 -5.33 -13.08
C GLU A 48 -4.27 -4.10 -12.18
N HIS A 49 -5.14 -4.01 -11.16
CA HIS A 49 -5.14 -2.91 -10.19
C HIS A 49 -3.83 -2.84 -9.38
N PHE A 50 -3.03 -3.91 -9.38
CA PHE A 50 -1.77 -4.01 -8.67
C PHE A 50 -0.55 -3.73 -9.55
N THR A 51 -0.73 -3.33 -10.82
CA THR A 51 0.38 -3.19 -11.79
C THR A 51 1.46 -2.21 -11.30
N HIS A 52 1.06 -1.08 -10.74
CA HIS A 52 1.99 -0.08 -10.21
C HIS A 52 2.67 -0.54 -8.92
N LEU A 53 1.95 -1.23 -8.03
CA LEU A 53 2.53 -1.85 -6.83
C LEU A 53 3.53 -2.98 -7.18
N LYS A 54 3.28 -3.76 -8.24
CA LYS A 54 4.23 -4.74 -8.77
C LYS A 54 5.49 -4.07 -9.30
N LYS A 55 5.36 -2.99 -10.09
CA LYS A 55 6.50 -2.18 -10.53
C LYS A 55 7.31 -1.60 -9.36
N LEU A 56 6.62 -1.16 -8.30
CA LEU A 56 7.27 -0.67 -7.08
C LEU A 56 8.08 -1.79 -6.40
N ARG A 57 7.47 -2.97 -6.21
CA ARG A 57 8.14 -4.16 -5.69
C ARG A 57 9.41 -4.46 -6.47
N ASP A 58 9.29 -4.54 -7.80
CA ASP A 58 10.40 -4.91 -8.67
C ASP A 58 11.54 -3.85 -8.61
N ARG A 59 11.21 -2.58 -8.36
CA ARG A 59 12.18 -1.49 -8.22
C ARG A 59 12.91 -1.47 -6.88
N ILE A 60 12.25 -1.82 -5.77
CA ILE A 60 12.82 -1.68 -4.42
C ILE A 60 13.22 -3.00 -3.77
N GLY A 61 12.93 -4.14 -4.43
CA GLY A 61 13.34 -5.47 -4.03
C GLY A 61 12.90 -5.84 -2.62
N ASP A 62 13.84 -6.34 -1.82
CA ASP A 62 13.61 -6.86 -0.47
C ASP A 62 13.05 -5.85 0.52
N ARG A 63 13.11 -4.56 0.20
CA ARG A 63 12.46 -3.51 1.00
C ARG A 63 10.94 -3.52 0.82
N PHE A 64 10.40 -4.12 -0.23
CA PHE A 64 8.96 -4.22 -0.45
C PHE A 64 8.33 -5.30 0.42
N ARG A 65 7.49 -4.88 1.36
CA ARG A 65 6.84 -5.79 2.30
C ARG A 65 5.50 -6.33 1.81
N GLY A 66 4.82 -5.58 0.96
CA GLY A 66 3.53 -5.93 0.38
C GLY A 66 2.79 -4.73 -0.23
N GLY A 67 1.73 -5.02 -0.98
CA GLY A 67 0.90 -4.03 -1.65
C GLY A 67 -0.58 -4.16 -1.31
N ILE A 68 -1.22 -3.03 -1.01
CA ILE A 68 -2.64 -2.95 -0.69
C ILE A 68 -3.34 -2.04 -1.72
N VAL A 69 -4.47 -2.51 -2.26
CA VAL A 69 -5.40 -1.67 -3.02
C VAL A 69 -6.67 -1.51 -2.18
N LEU A 70 -6.94 -0.30 -1.72
CA LEU A 70 -8.22 0.07 -1.13
C LEU A 70 -9.26 0.22 -2.23
N ASN A 71 -10.43 -0.37 -2.04
CA ASN A 71 -11.53 -0.29 -3.00
C ASN A 71 -12.89 -0.47 -2.33
N MET A 72 -13.96 -0.54 -3.12
CA MET A 72 -15.34 -0.62 -2.63
C MET A 72 -15.83 -2.07 -2.50
N HIS A 73 -14.97 -3.07 -2.69
CA HIS A 73 -15.33 -4.46 -2.43
C HIS A 73 -15.56 -4.63 -0.91
N PRO A 74 -16.62 -5.30 -0.46
CA PRO A 74 -16.99 -5.34 0.96
C PRO A 74 -16.11 -6.27 1.80
N ARG A 75 -15.16 -6.99 1.20
CA ARG A 75 -14.27 -7.92 1.89
C ARG A 75 -12.81 -7.70 1.55
N THR A 76 -11.94 -8.12 2.45
CA THR A 76 -10.52 -8.27 2.12
C THR A 76 -10.33 -9.51 1.26
N VAL A 77 -9.66 -9.36 0.12
CA VAL A 77 -9.37 -10.44 -0.84
C VAL A 77 -7.87 -10.50 -1.09
N ARG A 78 -7.31 -11.71 -1.03
CA ARG A 78 -5.89 -11.93 -1.36
C ARG A 78 -5.71 -11.95 -2.87
N MET A 79 -4.84 -11.09 -3.38
CA MET A 79 -4.60 -10.84 -4.81
C MET A 79 -3.23 -11.38 -5.25
N GLY A 80 -2.87 -12.56 -4.74
CA GLY A 80 -1.56 -13.19 -4.92
C GLY A 80 -0.61 -12.99 -3.74
N PRO A 81 0.63 -13.52 -3.82
CA PRO A 81 1.62 -13.41 -2.76
C PRO A 81 1.97 -11.94 -2.47
N GLY A 82 1.71 -11.49 -1.24
CA GLY A 82 2.05 -10.14 -0.81
C GLY A 82 1.13 -9.03 -1.33
N PHE A 83 -0.05 -9.35 -1.87
CA PHE A 83 -1.00 -8.37 -2.39
C PHE A 83 -2.41 -8.57 -1.85
N TRP A 84 -3.07 -7.48 -1.46
CA TRP A 84 -4.41 -7.49 -0.89
C TRP A 84 -5.29 -6.40 -1.48
N SER A 85 -6.53 -6.77 -1.76
CA SER A 85 -7.65 -5.86 -1.97
C SER A 85 -8.34 -5.69 -0.62
N VAL A 86 -8.49 -4.46 -0.14
CA VAL A 86 -9.07 -4.18 1.19
C VAL A 86 -10.22 -3.18 1.03
N PRO A 87 -11.35 -3.34 1.74
CA PRO A 87 -12.42 -2.35 1.71
C PRO A 87 -11.91 -1.00 2.19
N VAL A 88 -12.28 0.07 1.49
CA VAL A 88 -11.91 1.43 1.91
C VAL A 88 -12.48 1.73 3.30
N SER A 89 -13.66 1.18 3.64
CA SER A 89 -14.30 1.33 4.96
C SER A 89 -13.41 0.92 6.14
N ALA A 90 -12.47 -0.01 5.92
CA ALA A 90 -11.53 -0.47 6.94
C ALA A 90 -10.60 0.64 7.46
N LEU A 91 -10.55 1.81 6.82
CA LEU A 91 -9.85 2.99 7.36
C LEU A 91 -10.59 3.62 8.55
N TRP A 92 -11.90 3.43 8.65
CA TRP A 92 -12.77 4.07 9.65
C TRP A 92 -13.44 3.08 10.60
N ASP A 93 -13.44 1.78 10.27
CA ASP A 93 -13.94 0.74 11.16
C ASP A 93 -12.89 0.44 12.25
N HIS A 94 -13.06 1.05 13.44
CA HIS A 94 -12.25 0.80 14.64
C HIS A 94 -13.05 0.96 15.93
#